data_AF-A0A645I2S1-F1
#
_entry.id   AF-A0A645I2S1-F1
#
_cell.length_a   1.000
_cell.length_b   1.000
_cell.length_c   1.000
_cell.angle_alpha   90.00
_cell.angle_beta   90.00
_cell.angle_gamma   90.00
#
_symmetry.space_group_name_H-M   'P 1'
#
loop_
_entity.id
_entity.type
_entity.pdbx_description
1 polymer ?
#
loop_
_entity_poly.entity_id
_entity_poly.type
_entity_poly.pdbx_seq_one_letter_code
_entity_poly.pdbx_strand_id
1 'polypeptide(L)' 'MDAIVKVNEFEEAGDRLYCAAMRRLYCENAEPLERITWTKMFDWMEACCDACEDVMESVEMVVMKNS' A
#
# COMPACT_ATOMS: atom_id res chain seq x y z
N MET A 1 -1.89 -19.17 8.23
CA MET A 1 -2.90 -18.11 8.29
C MET A 1 -2.38 -16.85 8.97
N ASP A 2 -1.71 -16.93 10.12
CA ASP A 2 -1.20 -15.73 10.83
C ASP A 2 -0.35 -14.77 9.98
N ALA A 3 0.48 -15.30 9.08
CA ALA A 3 1.28 -14.46 8.17
C ALA A 3 0.43 -13.73 7.12
N ILE A 4 -0.66 -14.35 6.63
CA ILE A 4 -1.61 -13.74 5.69
C ILE A 4 -2.31 -12.57 6.38
N VAL A 5 -2.82 -12.80 7.59
CA VAL A 5 -3.49 -11.76 8.39
C VAL A 5 -2.56 -10.58 8.65
N LYS A 6 -1.31 -10.84 9.04
CA LYS A 6 -0.34 -9.76 9.29
C LYS A 6 0.03 -8.95 8.07
N VAL A 7 0.14 -9.57 6.89
CA VAL A 7 0.44 -8.82 5.66
C VAL A 7 -0.75 -7.95 5.27
N ASN A 8 -1.98 -8.47 5.35
CA ASN A 8 -3.18 -7.65 5.12
C ASN A 8 -3.28 -6.49 6.13
N GLU A 9 -2.96 -6.71 7.41
CA GLU A 9 -2.92 -5.62 8.40
C GLU A 9 -1.91 -4.51 8.04
N PHE A 10 -0.76 -4.88 7.44
CA PHE A 10 0.26 -3.94 7.01
C PHE A 10 -0.10 -3.23 5.70
N GLU A 11 -0.67 -3.94 4.74
CA GLU A 11 -1.19 -3.36 3.49
C GLU A 11 -2.25 -2.32 3.83
N GLU A 12 -3.29 -2.67 4.59
CA GLU A 12 -4.34 -1.71 4.94
C GLU A 12 -3.79 -0.48 5.69
N ALA A 13 -2.73 -0.67 6.49
CA ALA A 13 -2.06 0.44 7.16
C ALA A 13 -1.29 1.33 6.17
N GLY A 14 -0.61 0.74 5.19
CA GLY A 14 0.03 1.43 4.07
C GLY A 14 -0.97 2.24 3.25
N ASP A 15 -2.06 1.60 2.87
CA ASP A 15 -3.11 2.14 2.03
C ASP A 15 -3.80 3.37 2.69
N ARG A 16 -4.06 3.27 4.00
CA ARG A 16 -4.51 4.40 4.83
C ARG A 16 -3.49 5.54 4.89
N LEU A 17 -2.20 5.22 5.04
CA LEU A 17 -1.11 6.20 5.07
C LEU A 17 -0.96 6.90 3.72
N TYR A 18 -1.02 6.16 2.62
CA TYR A 18 -1.00 6.69 1.26
C TYR A 18 -2.15 7.68 1.02
N CYS A 19 -3.39 7.26 1.32
CA CYS A 19 -4.56 8.12 1.19
C CYS A 19 -4.42 9.42 2.01
N ALA A 20 -3.96 9.32 3.26
CA ALA A 20 -3.76 10.47 4.12
C ALA A 20 -2.63 11.40 3.60
N ALA A 21 -1.52 10.82 3.16
CA ALA A 21 -0.37 11.55 2.62
C ALA A 21 -0.73 12.27 1.31
N MET A 22 -1.41 11.60 0.40
CA MET A 22 -1.90 12.16 -0.86
C MET A 22 -2.90 13.29 -0.61
N ARG A 23 -3.89 13.08 0.27
CA ARG A 23 -4.82 14.14 0.65
C ARG A 23 -4.07 15.36 1.19
N ARG A 24 -3.11 15.16 2.08
CA ARG A 24 -2.32 16.25 2.66
C ARG A 24 -1.52 16.99 1.58
N LEU A 25 -0.80 16.25 0.74
CA LEU A 25 0.01 16.80 -0.34
C LEU A 25 -0.81 17.65 -1.31
N TYR A 26 -2.05 17.23 -1.59
CA TYR A 26 -2.91 17.92 -2.53
C TYR A 26 -3.74 19.06 -1.94
N CYS A 27 -4.08 18.99 -0.65
CA CYS A 27 -4.83 20.04 0.05
C CYS A 27 -3.95 21.14 0.66
N GLU A 28 -2.66 20.89 0.89
CA GLU A 28 -1.72 21.89 1.39
C GLU A 28 -1.01 22.63 0.23
N ASN A 29 -0.51 23.84 0.52
CA ASN A 29 0.28 24.63 -0.42
C ASN A 29 1.71 24.05 -0.53
N ALA A 30 1.86 22.98 -1.30
CA ALA A 30 3.16 22.46 -1.73
C ALA A 30 3.55 23.01 -3.10
N GLU A 31 4.84 23.33 -3.28
CA GLU A 31 5.39 23.77 -4.57
C GLU A 31 5.19 22.69 -5.65
N PRO A 32 5.02 23.05 -6.94
CA PRO A 32 4.69 22.08 -7.99
C PRO A 32 5.70 20.93 -8.12
N LEU A 33 6.99 21.23 -7.99
CA LEU A 33 8.05 20.22 -8.09
C LEU A 33 8.04 19.26 -6.90
N GLU A 34 7.82 19.79 -5.69
CA GLU A 34 7.69 18.97 -4.48
C GLU A 34 6.48 18.05 -4.59
N ARG A 35 5.35 18.57 -5.07
CA ARG A 35 4.13 17.78 -5.30
C ARG A 35 4.39 16.60 -6.23
N ILE A 36 5.00 16.83 -7.39
CA ILE A 36 5.33 15.75 -8.34
C ILE A 36 6.27 14.72 -7.72
N THR A 37 7.28 15.18 -6.97
CA THR A 37 8.28 14.31 -6.36
C THR A 37 7.66 13.42 -5.29
N TRP A 38 6.86 14.00 -4.39
CA TRP A 38 6.21 13.28 -3.31
C TRP A 38 5.10 12.35 -3.80
N THR A 39 4.31 12.76 -4.80
CA THR A 39 3.33 11.86 -5.43
C THR A 39 4.01 10.59 -5.93
N LYS A 40 5.10 10.72 -6.70
CA LYS A 40 5.84 9.55 -7.21
C LYS A 40 6.42 8.68 -6.11
N MET A 41 6.95 9.29 -5.04
CA MET A 41 7.49 8.51 -3.92
C MET A 41 6.39 7.74 -3.19
N PHE A 42 5.24 8.36 -2.91
CA PHE A 42 4.13 7.68 -2.26
C PHE A 42 3.55 6.58 -3.15
N ASP A 43 3.42 6.80 -4.46
CA ASP A 43 2.98 5.78 -5.42
C ASP A 43 3.92 4.56 -5.43
N TRP A 44 5.24 4.77 -5.36
CA TRP A 44 6.20 3.67 -5.29
C TRP A 44 6.19 2.93 -3.96
N MET A 45 5.94 3.64 -2.85
CA MET A 45 5.80 3.00 -1.54
C MET A 45 4.54 2.12 -1.52
N GLU A 46 3.42 2.61 -2.04
CA GLU A 46 2.17 1.85 -2.10
C GLU A 46 2.31 0.62 -2.99
N ALA A 47 2.90 0.78 -4.17
CA ALA A 47 3.16 -0.35 -5.07
C ALA A 47 4.04 -1.45 -4.45
N CYS A 48 4.87 -1.12 -3.45
CA CYS A 48 5.62 -2.13 -2.69
C CYS A 48 4.73 -2.89 -1.69
N CYS A 49 3.77 -2.20 -1.05
CA CYS A 49 2.78 -2.81 -0.16
C CYS A 49 1.84 -3.73 -0.95
N ASP A 50 1.27 -3.25 -2.04
CA ASP A 50 0.39 -4.01 -2.95
C ASP A 50 1.08 -5.29 -3.45
N ALA A 51 2.35 -5.18 -3.86
CA ALA A 51 3.10 -6.35 -4.33
C ALA A 51 3.30 -7.41 -3.25
N CYS A 52 3.34 -7.02 -1.96
CA CYS A 52 3.37 -7.98 -0.86
C CYS A 52 2.00 -8.64 -0.65
N GLU A 53 0.92 -7.87 -0.78
CA GLU A 53 -0.45 -8.36 -0.69
C GLU A 53 -0.76 -9.37 -1.80
N ASP A 54 -0.47 -9.04 -3.06
CA ASP A 54 -0.69 -9.90 -4.24
C ASP A 54 -0.10 -11.31 -4.06
N VAL A 55 1.13 -11.37 -3.50
CA VAL A 55 1.81 -12.63 -3.23
C VAL A 55 1.10 -13.40 -2.11
N MET A 56 0.65 -12.71 -1.06
CA MET A 56 -0.04 -13.35 0.04
C MET A 56 -1.44 -13.83 -0.31
N GLU A 57 -2.19 -13.09 -1.14
CA GLU A 57 -3.48 -13.53 -1.69
C GLU A 57 -3.30 -14.80 -2.54
N SER A 58 -2.25 -14.84 -3.37
CA SER A 58 -1.89 -16.03 -4.15
C SER A 58 -1.61 -17.24 -3.25
N VAL A 59 -0.88 -17.04 -2.14
CA VAL A 59 -0.62 -18.08 -1.15
C VAL A 59 -1.90 -18.53 -0.45
N GLU A 60 -2.77 -17.60 -0.04
CA GLU A 60 -4.06 -17.89 0.57
C GLU A 60 -4.93 -18.76 -0.34
N MET A 61 -5.02 -18.41 -1.62
CA MET A 61 -5.80 -19.18 -2.60
C MET A 61 -5.30 -20.63 -2.73
N VAL A 62 -3.98 -20.85 -2.72
CA VAL A 62 -3.40 -22.20 -2.78
C VAL A 62 -3.73 -22.99 -1.51
N VAL A 63 -3.62 -22.37 -0.34
CA VAL A 63 -3.95 -23.00 0.95
C VAL A 63 -5.43 -23.39 1.00
N MET A 64 -6.33 -22.48 0.62
CA MET A 64 -7.77 -22.74 0.60
C MET A 64 -8.15 -23.90 -0.34
N LYS A 65 -7.50 -24.02 -1.49
CA LYS A 65 -7.78 -25.10 -2.47
C LYS A 65 -7.29 -26.48 -2.04
N ASN A 66 -6.32 -26.56 -1.13
CA ASN A 66 -5.71 -27.81 -0.68
C ASN A 66 -6.05 -28.14 0.79
N SER A 67 -7.04 -27.44 1.35
CA SER A 67 -7.61 -27.71 2.67
C SER A 67 -8.87 -28.54 2.56
#